data_AF-A0A412J218-F1
#
_entry.id   AF-A0A412J218-F1
#
_cell.length_a   1.000
_cell.length_b   1.000
_cell.length_c   1.000
_cell.angle_alpha   90.00
_cell.angle_beta   90.00
_cell.angle_gamma   90.00
#
_symmetry.space_group_name_H-M   'P 1'
#
loop_
_entity.id
_entity.type
_entity.pdbx_description
1 polymer ?
#
loop_
_entity_poly.entity_id
_entity_poly.type
_entity_poly.pdbx_seq_one_letter_code
_entity_poly.pdbx_strand_id
1 'polypeptide(L)'
;MSFPKNFYLGGATAANQYEGGWNEGGRGPAMTDVTTGATKDTPRYGTYRNADGTTGKMSMFGGTLPEGAEYACLDGYFYPNHIGTDFYHHYKEDIALFAQMGFKMFRMSISWPRIYPNGNDKKPNQEGLDFYRSVFEELHKYGIEPLVTISHYDDPLYMEEKLGGWQNRETNGLYEKYCHSIFEEYKDLVKYLRH
;
A
#
# COMPACT_ATOMS: atom_id res chain seq x y z
N MET A 1 19.01 -33.39 6.49
CA MET A 1 17.89 -32.81 7.28
C MET A 1 16.91 -32.22 6.28
N SER A 2 15.62 -32.55 6.37
CA SER A 2 14.56 -31.94 5.56
C SER A 2 13.74 -30.96 6.38
N PHE A 3 13.08 -30.00 5.73
CA PHE A 3 12.13 -29.11 6.40
C PHE A 3 10.96 -29.89 7.03
N PRO A 4 10.27 -29.31 8.04
CA PRO A 4 9.02 -29.85 8.55
C PRO A 4 7.98 -30.01 7.43
N LYS A 5 7.12 -31.03 7.52
CA LYS A 5 6.10 -31.32 6.49
C LYS A 5 5.14 -30.16 6.20
N ASN A 6 4.92 -29.29 7.19
CA ASN A 6 4.02 -28.14 7.11
C ASN A 6 4.79 -26.81 7.04
N PHE A 7 5.99 -26.83 6.48
CA PHE A 7 6.78 -25.61 6.28
C PHE A 7 6.12 -24.71 5.21
N TYR A 8 5.82 -23.46 5.57
CA TYR A 8 5.26 -22.49 4.64
C TYR A 8 6.35 -21.91 3.74
N LEU A 9 6.55 -22.52 2.58
CA LEU A 9 7.32 -21.92 1.48
C LEU A 9 6.42 -20.94 0.72
N GLY A 10 6.96 -19.77 0.37
CA GLY A 10 6.18 -18.70 -0.23
C GLY A 10 7.00 -17.51 -0.70
N GLY A 11 6.29 -16.45 -1.08
CA GLY A 11 6.85 -15.16 -1.48
C GLY A 11 6.27 -14.02 -0.64
N ALA A 12 6.91 -12.84 -0.69
CA ALA A 12 6.50 -11.67 0.05
C ALA A 12 6.57 -10.40 -0.82
N THR A 13 5.53 -9.57 -0.75
CA THR A 13 5.44 -8.27 -1.42
C THR A 13 4.90 -7.19 -0.47
N ALA A 14 4.84 -5.95 -0.97
CA ALA A 14 4.17 -4.81 -0.34
C ALA A 14 3.26 -4.14 -1.39
N ALA A 15 2.08 -3.69 -0.96
CA ALA A 15 1.03 -3.15 -1.84
C ALA A 15 1.56 -2.03 -2.74
N ASN A 16 2.17 -1.00 -2.14
CA ASN A 16 2.79 0.12 -2.84
C ASN A 16 3.86 -0.27 -3.87
N GLN A 17 4.54 -1.40 -3.71
CA GLN A 17 5.61 -1.85 -4.62
C GLN A 17 5.08 -2.70 -5.77
N TYR A 18 3.94 -3.37 -5.58
CA TYR A 18 3.51 -4.48 -6.42
C TYR A 18 2.16 -4.23 -7.11
N GLU A 19 1.18 -3.64 -6.40
CA GLU A 19 -0.20 -3.49 -6.89
C GLU A 19 -0.32 -2.60 -8.13
N GLY A 20 0.18 -1.36 -8.06
CA GLY A 20 -0.23 -0.34 -9.03
C GLY A 20 -1.69 0.09 -8.81
N GLY A 21 -2.34 0.59 -9.87
CA GLY A 21 -3.71 1.12 -9.79
C GLY A 21 -3.85 2.17 -8.70
N TRP A 22 -2.86 3.07 -8.61
CA TRP A 22 -2.67 3.95 -7.45
C TRP A 22 -3.83 4.92 -7.22
N ASN A 23 -4.54 5.29 -8.27
CA ASN A 23 -5.71 6.18 -8.26
C ASN A 23 -6.98 5.47 -8.76
N GLU A 24 -6.98 4.14 -8.74
CA GLU A 24 -8.10 3.30 -9.19
C GLU A 24 -8.88 2.72 -8.01
N GLY A 25 -10.14 2.36 -8.27
CA GLY A 25 -11.06 1.80 -7.28
C GLY A 25 -11.25 2.66 -6.03
N GLY A 26 -11.16 3.99 -6.20
CA GLY A 26 -11.29 4.96 -5.10
C GLY A 26 -10.08 5.08 -4.18
N ARG A 27 -8.93 4.45 -4.49
CA ARG A 27 -7.70 4.57 -3.69
C ARG A 27 -7.22 6.02 -3.64
N GLY A 28 -6.91 6.51 -2.43
CA GLY A 28 -6.28 7.81 -2.21
C GLY A 28 -4.76 7.77 -2.40
N PRO A 29 -4.09 8.93 -2.51
CA PRO A 29 -2.63 8.97 -2.59
C PRO A 29 -1.98 8.55 -1.26
N ALA A 30 -0.87 7.84 -1.35
CA ALA A 30 0.10 7.66 -0.27
C ALA A 30 1.34 8.53 -0.50
N MET A 31 2.19 8.64 0.52
CA MET A 31 3.51 9.30 0.40
C MET A 31 4.37 8.70 -0.73
N THR A 32 4.25 7.39 -0.96
CA THR A 32 4.95 6.69 -2.06
C THR A 32 4.51 7.14 -3.44
N ASP A 33 3.28 7.61 -3.61
CA ASP A 33 2.73 8.05 -4.91
C ASP A 33 3.26 9.41 -5.34
N VAL A 34 3.72 10.22 -4.40
CA VAL A 34 4.37 11.52 -4.66
C VAL A 34 5.90 11.41 -4.61
N THR A 35 6.42 10.18 -4.58
CA THR A 35 7.84 9.87 -4.52
C THR A 35 8.37 9.42 -5.88
N THR A 36 9.33 10.15 -6.43
CA THR A 36 9.92 9.84 -7.73
C THR A 36 10.72 8.54 -7.72
N GLY A 37 10.96 7.99 -8.91
CA GLY A 37 11.97 6.97 -9.11
C GLY A 37 13.38 7.44 -8.75
N ALA A 38 14.26 6.48 -8.50
CA ALA A 38 15.67 6.69 -8.22
C ALA A 38 16.53 5.86 -9.17
N THR A 39 17.79 6.24 -9.29
CA THR A 39 18.86 5.46 -9.93
C THR A 39 20.00 5.27 -8.93
N LYS A 40 21.07 4.59 -9.35
CA LYS A 40 22.30 4.48 -8.56
C LYS A 40 22.85 5.87 -8.14
N ASP A 41 22.67 6.87 -9.01
CA ASP A 41 23.31 8.18 -8.88
C ASP A 41 22.30 9.30 -8.53
N THR A 42 21.00 8.98 -8.45
CA THR A 42 19.95 9.96 -8.17
C THR A 42 18.97 9.38 -7.15
N PRO A 43 18.85 9.96 -5.95
CA PRO A 43 17.94 9.45 -4.93
C PRO A 43 16.48 9.72 -5.31
N ARG A 44 15.55 9.14 -4.54
CA ARG A 44 14.13 9.45 -4.64
C ARG A 44 13.87 10.84 -4.07
N TYR A 45 12.96 11.58 -4.70
CA TYR A 45 12.50 12.89 -4.24
C TYR A 45 10.99 12.89 -4.01
N GLY A 46 10.54 13.65 -3.01
CA GLY A 46 9.13 14.03 -2.89
C GLY A 46 8.87 15.25 -3.77
N THR A 47 7.82 15.22 -4.57
CA THR A 47 7.43 16.36 -5.44
C THR A 47 6.28 17.14 -4.82
N TYR A 48 6.30 18.45 -5.01
CA TYR A 48 5.32 19.35 -4.40
C TYR A 48 4.97 20.53 -5.31
N ARG A 49 3.83 21.15 -5.02
CA ARG A 49 3.37 22.40 -5.62
C ARG A 49 3.22 23.47 -4.54
N ASN A 50 3.82 24.63 -4.76
CA ASN A 50 3.69 25.79 -3.90
C ASN A 50 2.35 26.49 -4.11
N ALA A 51 1.96 27.33 -3.14
CA ALA A 51 0.74 28.14 -3.21
C ALA A 51 0.69 29.09 -4.42
N ASP A 52 1.84 29.52 -4.95
CA ASP A 52 1.95 30.36 -6.16
C ASP A 52 1.85 29.55 -7.48
N GLY A 53 1.67 28.23 -7.39
CA GLY A 53 1.55 27.32 -8.53
C GLY A 53 2.89 26.78 -9.05
N THR A 54 4.03 27.32 -8.59
CA THR A 54 5.35 26.78 -8.92
C THR A 54 5.55 25.40 -8.31
N THR A 55 6.43 24.61 -8.91
CA THR A 55 6.63 23.21 -8.52
C THR A 55 8.06 22.95 -8.12
N GLY A 56 8.27 22.04 -7.18
CA GLY A 56 9.59 21.66 -6.72
C GLY A 56 9.70 20.18 -6.37
N LYS A 57 10.91 19.79 -5.97
CA LYS A 57 11.21 18.48 -5.42
C LYS A 57 12.12 18.61 -4.21
N MET A 58 12.01 17.70 -3.26
CA MET A 58 12.82 17.69 -2.04
C MET A 58 13.30 16.29 -1.68
N SER A 59 14.37 16.21 -0.90
CA SER A 59 14.83 14.94 -0.32
C SER A 59 13.72 14.34 0.54
N MET A 60 13.43 13.04 0.34
CA MET A 60 12.54 12.28 1.22
C MET A 60 13.09 12.15 2.65
N PHE A 61 14.40 12.31 2.82
CA PHE A 61 15.07 12.26 4.12
C PHE A 61 15.45 13.66 4.57
N GLY A 62 14.80 14.14 5.63
CA GLY A 62 15.08 15.44 6.25
C GLY A 62 14.61 16.66 5.44
N GLY A 63 13.90 16.45 4.33
CA GLY A 63 13.19 17.54 3.65
C GLY A 63 11.95 17.96 4.42
N THR A 64 11.65 19.25 4.40
CA THR A 64 10.39 19.80 4.92
C THR A 64 9.69 20.50 3.77
N LEU A 65 8.38 20.27 3.63
CA LEU A 65 7.55 21.01 2.69
C LEU A 65 7.69 22.51 2.96
N PRO A 66 7.89 23.34 1.91
CA PRO A 66 7.75 24.78 2.05
C PRO A 66 6.39 25.16 2.62
N GLU A 67 6.32 26.28 3.34
CA GLU A 67 5.07 26.76 3.92
C GLU A 67 4.01 26.97 2.82
N GLY A 68 2.83 26.35 3.01
CA GLY A 68 1.73 26.42 2.04
C GLY A 68 1.92 25.56 0.79
N ALA A 69 2.97 24.75 0.70
CA ALA A 69 3.10 23.75 -0.36
C ALA A 69 2.37 22.45 -0.01
N GLU A 70 1.90 21.75 -1.03
CA GLU A 70 1.27 20.43 -0.93
C GLU A 70 2.01 19.44 -1.81
N TYR A 71 2.09 18.18 -1.39
CA TYR A 71 2.67 17.15 -2.25
C TYR A 71 1.81 16.98 -3.50
N ALA A 72 2.46 16.75 -4.62
CA ALA A 72 1.78 16.64 -5.90
C ALA A 72 2.52 15.68 -6.83
N CYS A 73 1.76 14.89 -7.58
CA CYS A 73 2.25 14.23 -8.76
C CYS A 73 2.45 15.29 -9.86
N LEU A 74 3.66 15.38 -10.39
CA LEU A 74 4.07 16.39 -11.37
C LEU A 74 4.38 15.74 -12.72
N ASP A 75 3.95 16.38 -13.79
CA ASP A 75 4.32 15.96 -15.14
C ASP A 75 5.84 16.00 -15.33
N GLY A 76 6.37 15.06 -16.12
CA GLY A 76 7.80 14.93 -16.38
C GLY A 76 8.58 14.15 -15.31
N TYR A 77 7.91 13.70 -14.24
CA TYR A 77 8.48 12.77 -13.27
C TYR A 77 7.92 11.36 -13.44
N PHE A 78 8.78 10.37 -13.17
CA PHE A 78 8.39 8.98 -13.11
C PHE A 78 8.14 8.57 -11.67
N TYR A 79 6.95 8.04 -11.38
CA TYR A 79 6.53 7.53 -10.08
C TYR A 79 6.34 6.00 -10.19
N PRO A 80 7.34 5.19 -9.81
CA PRO A 80 7.32 3.74 -10.05
C PRO A 80 6.12 3.03 -9.40
N ASN A 81 5.67 3.55 -8.26
CA ASN A 81 4.60 3.01 -7.45
C ASN A 81 3.21 3.14 -8.11
N HIS A 82 3.06 4.04 -9.09
CA HIS A 82 1.78 4.25 -9.79
C HIS A 82 1.34 3.01 -10.57
N ILE A 83 2.30 2.30 -11.15
CA ILE A 83 2.06 1.07 -11.94
C ILE A 83 2.49 -0.16 -11.15
N GLY A 84 3.54 -0.09 -10.33
CA GLY A 84 4.07 -1.27 -9.65
C GLY A 84 4.47 -2.35 -10.66
N THR A 85 3.91 -3.54 -10.52
CA THR A 85 3.95 -4.59 -11.56
C THR A 85 2.57 -4.86 -12.15
N ASP A 86 1.61 -3.97 -11.89
CA ASP A 86 0.21 -4.09 -12.30
C ASP A 86 -0.54 -5.30 -11.72
N PHE A 87 -0.16 -5.72 -10.51
CA PHE A 87 -0.86 -6.81 -9.81
C PHE A 87 -2.34 -6.49 -9.55
N TYR A 88 -2.71 -5.21 -9.41
CA TYR A 88 -4.10 -4.78 -9.24
C TYR A 88 -5.02 -5.34 -10.34
N HIS A 89 -4.52 -5.43 -11.58
CA HIS A 89 -5.25 -6.00 -12.71
C HIS A 89 -4.93 -7.47 -12.99
N HIS A 90 -3.73 -7.94 -12.61
CA HIS A 90 -3.21 -9.26 -12.97
C HIS A 90 -3.10 -10.27 -11.82
N TYR A 91 -3.72 -9.99 -10.66
CA TYR A 91 -3.55 -10.83 -9.48
C TYR A 91 -3.96 -12.29 -9.70
N LYS A 92 -4.95 -12.57 -10.56
CA LYS A 92 -5.39 -13.94 -10.82
C LYS A 92 -4.33 -14.74 -11.57
N GLU A 93 -3.73 -14.15 -12.60
CA GLU A 93 -2.66 -14.74 -13.39
C GLU A 93 -1.41 -14.95 -12.53
N ASP A 94 -1.04 -13.95 -11.74
CA ASP A 94 0.12 -14.00 -10.84
C ASP A 94 -0.04 -15.07 -9.75
N ILE A 95 -1.23 -15.16 -9.13
CA ILE A 95 -1.52 -16.21 -8.13
C ILE A 95 -1.49 -17.61 -8.76
N ALA A 96 -1.96 -17.76 -10.00
CA ALA A 96 -1.85 -19.03 -10.70
C ALA A 96 -0.37 -19.44 -10.91
N LEU A 97 0.52 -18.47 -11.17
CA LEU A 97 1.97 -18.73 -11.24
C LEU A 97 2.56 -19.09 -9.87
N PHE A 98 2.13 -18.43 -8.78
CA PHE A 98 2.55 -18.80 -7.42
C PHE A 98 2.17 -20.25 -7.08
N ALA A 99 0.97 -20.67 -7.50
CA ALA A 99 0.51 -22.04 -7.33
C ALA A 99 1.37 -23.04 -8.14
N GLN A 100 1.76 -22.69 -9.37
CA GLN A 100 2.68 -23.52 -10.19
C GLN A 100 4.05 -23.68 -9.53
N MET A 101 4.53 -22.65 -8.82
CA MET A 101 5.77 -22.70 -8.03
C MET A 101 5.62 -23.50 -6.73
N GLY A 102 4.40 -23.90 -6.36
CA GLY A 102 4.11 -24.68 -5.16
C GLY A 102 4.04 -23.86 -3.88
N PHE A 103 3.71 -22.56 -3.96
CA PHE A 103 3.54 -21.72 -2.78
C PHE A 103 2.51 -22.32 -1.83
N LYS A 104 2.80 -22.20 -0.53
CA LYS A 104 1.89 -22.52 0.58
C LYS A 104 1.44 -21.29 1.33
N MET A 105 2.18 -20.20 1.20
CA MET A 105 1.85 -18.92 1.78
C MET A 105 2.23 -17.79 0.83
N PHE A 106 1.44 -16.74 0.82
CA PHE A 106 1.80 -15.49 0.15
C PHE A 106 1.67 -14.33 1.15
N ARG A 107 2.79 -13.65 1.40
CA ARG A 107 2.80 -12.47 2.24
C ARG A 107 2.56 -11.23 1.39
N MET A 108 1.57 -10.44 1.77
CA MET A 108 1.28 -9.14 1.15
C MET A 108 0.88 -8.12 2.22
N SER A 109 0.72 -6.85 1.84
CA SER A 109 0.11 -5.85 2.69
C SER A 109 -1.22 -5.38 2.11
N ILE A 110 -2.07 -4.83 2.96
CA ILE A 110 -3.25 -4.08 2.52
C ILE A 110 -2.83 -2.62 2.41
N SER A 111 -3.14 -1.98 1.28
CA SER A 111 -2.97 -0.55 1.07
C SER A 111 -4.00 0.20 1.92
N TRP A 112 -3.54 0.92 2.94
CA TRP A 112 -4.42 1.71 3.79
C TRP A 112 -5.23 2.74 2.97
N PRO A 113 -4.67 3.54 2.06
CA PRO A 113 -5.46 4.48 1.27
C PRO A 113 -6.40 3.80 0.27
N ARG A 114 -6.32 2.47 0.06
CA ARG A 114 -7.35 1.75 -0.68
C ARG A 114 -8.58 1.48 0.19
N ILE A 115 -8.42 1.35 1.50
CA ILE A 115 -9.52 1.16 2.47
C ILE A 115 -10.04 2.48 3.04
N TYR A 116 -9.16 3.43 3.37
CA TYR A 116 -9.51 4.78 3.83
C TYR A 116 -8.70 5.80 3.02
N PRO A 117 -9.22 6.27 1.86
CA PRO A 117 -8.49 7.13 0.92
C PRO A 117 -7.85 8.37 1.53
N ASN A 118 -8.53 9.01 2.47
CA ASN A 118 -8.03 10.18 3.19
C ASN A 118 -7.54 9.82 4.61
N GLY A 119 -7.57 8.55 4.99
CA GLY A 119 -7.26 8.06 6.34
C GLY A 119 -8.32 8.39 7.40
N ASN A 120 -9.04 9.51 7.26
CA ASN A 120 -10.07 9.99 8.19
C ASN A 120 -11.51 9.79 7.69
N ASP A 121 -11.70 9.06 6.58
CA ASP A 121 -13.02 8.86 5.98
C ASP A 121 -14.00 8.24 6.99
N LYS A 122 -15.27 8.64 6.93
CA LYS A 122 -16.28 8.17 7.89
C LYS A 122 -16.50 6.66 7.78
N LYS A 123 -16.45 6.12 6.57
CA LYS A 123 -16.64 4.69 6.25
C LYS A 123 -15.48 4.22 5.36
N PRO A 124 -15.14 2.92 5.39
CA PRO A 124 -14.17 2.37 4.47
C PRO A 124 -14.70 2.42 3.03
N ASN A 125 -13.78 2.46 2.07
CA ASN A 125 -14.04 2.30 0.66
C ASN A 125 -14.37 0.84 0.33
N GLN A 126 -15.61 0.58 -0.08
CA GLN A 126 -16.08 -0.79 -0.32
C GLN A 126 -15.34 -1.46 -1.47
N GLU A 127 -15.01 -0.73 -2.54
CA GLU A 127 -14.29 -1.30 -3.69
C GLU A 127 -12.88 -1.76 -3.31
N GLY A 128 -12.22 -1.03 -2.40
CA GLY A 128 -10.97 -1.47 -1.80
C GLY A 128 -11.11 -2.72 -0.95
N LEU A 129 -12.20 -2.85 -0.19
CA LEU A 129 -12.47 -4.06 0.60
C LEU A 129 -12.71 -5.28 -0.32
N ASP A 130 -13.53 -5.08 -1.36
CA ASP A 130 -13.90 -6.11 -2.32
C ASP A 130 -12.70 -6.60 -3.13
N PHE A 131 -11.75 -5.71 -3.45
CA PHE A 131 -10.49 -6.06 -4.10
C PHE A 131 -9.69 -7.07 -3.26
N TYR A 132 -9.38 -6.77 -2.00
CA TYR A 132 -8.60 -7.68 -1.17
C TYR A 132 -9.35 -8.96 -0.84
N ARG A 133 -10.68 -8.90 -0.64
CA ARG A 133 -11.52 -10.10 -0.55
C ARG A 133 -11.31 -11.01 -1.75
N SER A 134 -11.38 -10.46 -2.96
CA SER A 134 -11.19 -11.19 -4.21
C SER A 134 -9.78 -11.77 -4.35
N VAL A 135 -8.75 -11.06 -3.89
CA VAL A 135 -7.37 -11.56 -3.86
C VAL A 135 -7.23 -12.74 -2.88
N PHE A 136 -7.76 -12.62 -1.66
CA PHE A 136 -7.68 -13.68 -0.66
C PHE A 136 -8.47 -14.92 -1.08
N GLU A 137 -9.64 -14.75 -1.65
CA GLU A 137 -10.44 -15.85 -2.19
C GLU A 137 -9.71 -16.57 -3.34
N GLU A 138 -9.03 -15.83 -4.23
CA GLU A 138 -8.22 -16.42 -5.30
C GLU A 138 -7.01 -17.17 -4.74
N LEU A 139 -6.32 -16.66 -3.70
CA LEU A 139 -5.25 -17.40 -3.02
C LEU A 139 -5.76 -18.73 -2.44
N HIS A 140 -6.91 -18.69 -1.75
CA HIS A 140 -7.53 -19.88 -1.15
C HIS A 140 -7.95 -20.92 -2.17
N LYS A 141 -8.41 -20.50 -3.35
CA LYS A 141 -8.73 -21.41 -4.47
C LYS A 141 -7.52 -22.27 -4.87
N TYR A 142 -6.30 -21.76 -4.72
CA TYR A 142 -5.06 -22.51 -4.97
C TYR A 142 -4.43 -23.13 -3.71
N GLY A 143 -5.09 -23.02 -2.55
CA GLY A 143 -4.57 -23.53 -1.28
C GLY A 143 -3.35 -22.77 -0.75
N ILE A 144 -3.25 -21.47 -1.08
CA ILE A 144 -2.19 -20.58 -0.61
C ILE A 144 -2.73 -19.75 0.55
N GLU A 145 -2.11 -19.82 1.72
CA GLU A 145 -2.53 -19.04 2.89
C GLU A 145 -2.04 -17.59 2.79
N PRO A 146 -2.90 -16.58 2.96
CA PRO A 146 -2.46 -15.19 3.03
C PRO A 146 -1.80 -14.87 4.38
N LEU A 147 -0.65 -14.18 4.34
CA LEU A 147 -0.07 -13.49 5.50
C LEU A 147 -0.11 -11.99 5.24
N VAL A 148 -0.89 -11.27 6.04
CA VAL A 148 -1.16 -9.85 5.81
C VAL A 148 -0.36 -8.96 6.74
N THR A 149 0.38 -8.01 6.15
CA THR A 149 1.02 -6.89 6.88
C THR A 149 0.07 -5.69 6.84
N ILE A 150 -0.29 -5.14 8.00
CA ILE A 150 -1.37 -4.14 8.11
C ILE A 150 -0.94 -2.75 7.61
N SER A 151 0.20 -2.25 8.09
CA SER A 151 0.85 -1.03 7.56
C SER A 151 2.24 -1.39 7.02
N HIS A 152 2.55 -0.92 5.81
CA HIS A 152 3.80 -1.25 5.13
C HIS A 152 4.27 -0.12 4.21
N TYR A 153 4.60 1.03 4.80
CA TYR A 153 5.08 2.22 4.09
C TYR A 153 4.08 2.78 3.06
N ASP A 154 2.77 2.68 3.36
CA ASP A 154 1.68 3.04 2.44
C ASP A 154 0.52 3.68 3.21
N ASP A 155 0.85 4.65 4.06
CA ASP A 155 -0.15 5.39 4.83
C ASP A 155 -0.76 6.51 3.95
N PRO A 156 -2.05 6.88 4.14
CA PRO A 156 -2.70 7.94 3.38
C PRO A 156 -1.94 9.27 3.49
N LEU A 157 -1.76 9.97 2.37
CA LEU A 157 -0.98 11.20 2.28
C LEU A 157 -1.48 12.30 3.25
N TYR A 158 -2.79 12.32 3.52
CA TYR A 158 -3.42 13.20 4.52
C TYR A 158 -2.73 13.13 5.88
N MET A 159 -2.30 11.95 6.33
CA MET A 159 -1.65 11.78 7.63
C MET A 159 -0.32 12.54 7.67
N GLU A 160 0.47 12.47 6.61
CA GLU A 160 1.74 13.19 6.51
C GLU A 160 1.51 14.70 6.41
N GLU A 161 0.60 15.14 5.55
CA GLU A 161 0.40 16.56 5.26
C GLU A 161 -0.33 17.34 6.36
N LYS A 162 -1.35 16.73 6.97
CA LYS A 162 -2.27 17.45 7.87
C LYS A 162 -2.05 17.08 9.34
N LEU A 163 -1.53 15.88 9.61
CA LEU A 163 -1.29 15.43 10.98
C LEU A 163 0.20 15.41 11.37
N GLY A 164 1.14 15.54 10.43
CA GLY A 164 2.57 15.36 10.73
C GLY A 164 2.93 13.89 11.01
N GLY A 165 2.18 12.97 10.41
CA GLY A 165 2.38 11.54 10.48
C GLY A 165 2.16 10.95 11.88
N TRP A 166 2.99 9.97 12.23
CA TRP A 166 2.89 9.21 13.48
C TRP A 166 3.26 9.98 14.75
N GLN A 167 3.78 11.21 14.63
CA GLN A 167 4.04 12.08 15.79
C GLN A 167 2.75 12.60 16.42
N ASN A 168 1.66 12.64 15.65
CA ASN A 168 0.36 13.07 16.12
C ASN A 168 -0.45 11.87 16.65
N ARG A 169 -0.94 12.01 17.88
CA ARG A 169 -1.69 10.96 18.58
C ARG A 169 -3.01 10.61 17.90
N GLU A 170 -3.59 11.51 17.12
CA GLU A 170 -4.81 11.25 16.34
C GLU A 170 -4.61 10.11 15.34
N THR A 171 -3.40 9.96 14.80
CA THR A 171 -3.02 8.87 13.88
C THR A 171 -3.27 7.49 14.47
N ASN A 172 -3.11 7.32 15.79
CA ASN A 172 -3.39 6.04 16.45
C ASN A 172 -4.87 5.65 16.33
N GLY A 173 -5.79 6.61 16.46
CA GLY A 173 -7.22 6.35 16.31
C GLY A 173 -7.62 6.02 14.88
N LEU A 174 -6.96 6.66 13.89
CA LEU A 174 -7.15 6.31 12.48
C LEU A 174 -6.67 4.88 12.19
N TYR A 175 -5.49 4.52 12.72
CA TYR A 175 -4.93 3.18 12.56
C TYR A 175 -5.81 2.11 13.20
N GLU A 176 -6.29 2.35 14.44
CA GLU A 176 -7.19 1.44 15.14
C GLU A 176 -8.48 1.24 14.34
N LYS A 177 -9.09 2.31 13.85
CA LYS A 177 -10.29 2.24 13.00
C LYS A 177 -10.05 1.41 11.73
N TYR A 178 -8.91 1.63 11.08
CA TYR A 178 -8.50 0.86 9.91
C TYR A 178 -8.35 -0.64 10.24
N CYS A 179 -7.62 -0.96 11.31
CA CYS A 179 -7.44 -2.34 11.80
C CYS A 179 -8.78 -3.02 12.07
N HIS A 180 -9.69 -2.37 12.80
CA HIS A 180 -11.02 -2.92 13.07
C HIS A 180 -11.80 -3.26 11.81
N SER A 181 -11.72 -2.41 10.79
CA SER A 181 -12.43 -2.61 9.53
C SER A 181 -11.91 -3.85 8.80
N ILE A 182 -10.58 -3.97 8.64
CA ILE A 182 -9.98 -5.11 7.92
C ILE A 182 -10.07 -6.41 8.73
N PHE A 183 -10.01 -6.35 10.06
CA PHE A 183 -10.16 -7.54 10.89
C PHE A 183 -11.57 -8.08 10.83
N GLU A 184 -12.59 -7.24 10.89
CA GLU A 184 -13.98 -7.70 10.76
C GLU A 184 -14.26 -8.23 9.35
N GLU A 185 -13.78 -7.52 8.32
CA GLU A 185 -14.04 -7.87 6.92
C GLU A 185 -13.40 -9.22 6.52
N TYR A 186 -12.17 -9.48 6.99
CA TYR A 186 -11.36 -10.61 6.54
C TYR A 186 -11.13 -11.70 7.59
N LYS A 187 -11.85 -11.68 8.73
CA LYS A 187 -11.67 -12.63 9.85
C LYS A 187 -11.67 -14.10 9.43
N ASP A 188 -12.48 -14.46 8.44
CA ASP A 188 -12.63 -15.83 7.96
C ASP A 188 -11.66 -16.17 6.80
N LEU A 189 -10.97 -15.16 6.27
CA LEU A 189 -10.05 -15.28 5.12
C LEU A 189 -8.57 -15.18 5.53
N VAL A 190 -8.22 -14.52 6.62
CA VAL A 190 -6.82 -14.26 7.02
C VAL A 190 -6.55 -14.73 8.44
N LYS A 191 -5.61 -15.67 8.58
CA LYS A 191 -5.19 -16.24 9.88
C LYS A 191 -3.92 -15.61 10.43
N TYR A 192 -3.03 -15.13 9.54
CA TYR A 192 -1.70 -14.65 9.89
C TYR A 192 -1.60 -13.15 9.61
N LEU A 193 -1.41 -12.37 10.67
CA LEU A 193 -1.31 -10.91 10.61
C LEU A 193 0.04 -10.45 11.19
N ARG A 194 0.58 -9.39 10.58
CA ARG A 194 1.74 -8.65 11.06
C ARG A 194 1.36 -7.17 11.20
N HIS A 195 1.66 -6.59 12.35
CA HIS A 195 1.61 -5.15 12.58
C HIS A 195 2.94 -4.49 12.20
#